data_AF-A0A2D4N5P1-F1
#
_entry.id   AF-A0A2D4N5P1-F1
#
_cell.length_a   1.000
_cell.length_b   1.000
_cell.length_c   1.000
_cell.angle_alpha   90.00
_cell.angle_beta   90.00
_cell.angle_gamma   90.00
#
_symmetry.space_group_name_H-M   'P 1'
#
loop_
_entity.id
_entity.type
_entity.pdbx_description
1 polymer ?
#
loop_
_entity_poly.entity_id
_entity_poly.type
_entity_poly.pdbx_seq_one_letter_code
_entity_poly.pdbx_strand_id
1 'polypeptide(L)'
;LKAGCDFSMVDKQGKTALAVASRSNHALVVDMIIKAERFYIWKQEHHCNDVSNINLSFKQDHNIQTKQFRASLWNLAYNRLKMREWVKLAQFWKFTNEQIKAIEEQWTGEKSYKEHGHRMFLIWLHGVLIAGQNPIKHLYEDLISVGFQKLAEKFRA
;
A
#
# COMPACT_ATOMS: atom_id res chain seq x y z
N LEU A 1 -16.31 -4.40 -2.22
CA LEU A 1 -15.02 -3.96 -2.81
C LEU A 1 -14.98 -4.10 -4.33
N LYS A 2 -14.94 -5.30 -4.92
CA LYS A 2 -14.83 -5.48 -6.40
C LYS A 2 -15.99 -4.88 -7.23
N ALA A 3 -17.13 -4.63 -6.60
CA ALA A 3 -18.30 -4.03 -7.25
C ALA A 3 -18.21 -2.50 -7.43
N GLY A 4 -17.12 -1.85 -6.99
CA GLY A 4 -16.99 -0.39 -7.10
C GLY A 4 -17.83 0.35 -6.07
N CYS A 5 -17.68 -0.03 -4.80
CA CYS A 5 -18.36 0.66 -3.71
C CYS A 5 -17.86 2.10 -3.57
N ASP A 6 -18.73 3.01 -3.15
CA ASP A 6 -18.33 4.35 -2.74
C ASP A 6 -17.66 4.31 -1.36
N PHE A 7 -16.38 4.64 -1.31
CA PHE A 7 -15.56 4.63 -0.09
C PHE A 7 -15.77 5.88 0.78
N SER A 8 -16.42 6.92 0.24
CA SER A 8 -16.78 8.13 0.98
C SER A 8 -18.05 7.96 1.82
N MET A 9 -18.79 6.85 1.63
CA MET A 9 -19.95 6.52 2.43
C MET A 9 -19.59 6.42 3.92
N VAL A 10 -20.45 7.01 4.75
CA VAL A 10 -20.31 7.04 6.20
C VAL A 10 -21.52 6.41 6.88
N ASP A 11 -21.28 5.83 8.06
CA ASP A 11 -22.36 5.37 8.94
C ASP A 11 -23.10 6.54 9.62
N LYS A 12 -24.07 6.21 10.49
CA LYS A 12 -24.83 7.20 11.27
C LYS A 12 -23.97 8.06 12.21
N GLN A 13 -22.72 7.66 12.46
CA GLN A 13 -21.75 8.36 13.30
C GLN A 13 -20.70 9.12 12.47
N GLY A 14 -20.89 9.21 11.14
CA GLY A 14 -19.96 9.89 10.24
C GLY A 14 -18.64 9.12 10.03
N LYS A 15 -18.60 7.80 10.26
CA LYS A 15 -17.39 6.99 10.09
C LYS A 15 -17.43 6.24 8.75
N THR A 16 -16.33 6.34 8.00
CA THR A 16 -16.12 5.54 6.79
C THR A 16 -15.84 4.08 7.14
N ALA A 17 -16.00 3.19 6.16
CA ALA A 17 -15.64 1.77 6.32
C ALA A 17 -14.16 1.60 6.74
N LEU A 18 -13.25 2.42 6.20
CA LEU A 18 -11.84 2.43 6.57
C LEU A 18 -11.66 2.78 8.06
N ALA A 19 -12.34 3.82 8.53
CA ALA A 19 -12.25 4.27 9.93
C ALA A 19 -12.83 3.26 10.91
N VAL A 20 -13.91 2.57 10.55
CA VAL A 20 -14.50 1.49 11.36
C VAL A 20 -13.56 0.29 11.42
N ALA A 21 -13.05 -0.19 10.28
CA ALA A 21 -12.14 -1.34 10.22
C ALA A 21 -10.83 -1.10 10.98
N SER A 22 -10.30 0.12 10.90
CA SER A 22 -9.08 0.52 11.59
C SER A 22 -9.24 0.49 13.11
N ARG A 23 -10.33 1.06 13.66
CA ARG A 23 -10.58 1.05 15.11
C ARG A 23 -10.86 -0.35 15.68
N SER A 24 -11.48 -1.22 14.89
CA SER A 24 -11.78 -2.60 15.29
C SER A 24 -10.59 -3.56 15.13
N ASN A 25 -9.39 -3.04 14.85
CA ASN A 25 -8.15 -3.80 14.66
C ASN A 25 -8.24 -4.87 13.55
N HIS A 26 -9.01 -4.60 12.49
CA HIS A 26 -9.16 -5.53 11.36
C HIS A 26 -8.10 -5.26 10.28
N ALA A 27 -6.85 -5.62 10.59
CA ALA A 27 -5.68 -5.32 9.78
C ALA A 27 -5.81 -5.60 8.29
N LEU A 28 -6.23 -6.82 7.99
CA LEU A 28 -6.41 -7.32 6.63
C LEU A 28 -7.51 -6.57 5.88
N VAL A 29 -8.58 -6.20 6.58
CA VAL A 29 -9.71 -5.49 5.99
C VAL A 29 -9.30 -4.05 5.65
N VAL A 30 -8.51 -3.40 6.50
CA VAL A 30 -7.91 -2.09 6.21
C VAL A 30 -7.08 -2.16 4.93
N ASP A 31 -6.17 -3.13 4.81
CA ASP A 31 -5.36 -3.30 3.60
C ASP A 31 -6.21 -3.53 2.35
N MET A 32 -7.27 -4.34 2.47
CA MET A 32 -8.21 -4.61 1.38
C MET A 32 -8.95 -3.35 0.94
N ILE A 33 -9.39 -2.51 1.88
CA ILE A 33 -10.09 -1.25 1.60
C ILE A 33 -9.13 -0.27 0.91
N ILE A 34 -7.92 -0.06 1.46
CA ILE A 34 -6.94 0.87 0.88
C ILE A 34 -6.55 0.44 -0.55
N LYS A 35 -6.29 -0.86 -0.78
CA LYS A 35 -6.02 -1.39 -2.13
C LYS A 35 -7.17 -1.12 -3.09
N ALA A 36 -8.42 -1.25 -2.63
CA ALA A 36 -9.59 -1.01 -3.45
C ALA A 36 -9.77 0.48 -3.78
N GLU A 37 -9.66 1.38 -2.80
CA GLU A 37 -9.68 2.83 -3.01
C GLU A 37 -8.66 3.25 -4.08
N ARG A 38 -7.40 2.81 -3.89
CA ARG A 38 -6.31 3.12 -4.82
C ARG A 38 -6.55 2.55 -6.21
N PHE A 39 -7.10 1.34 -6.31
CA PHE A 39 -7.46 0.73 -7.59
C PHE A 39 -8.52 1.55 -8.35
N TYR A 40 -9.58 2.01 -7.67
CA TYR A 40 -10.63 2.77 -8.34
C TYR A 40 -10.19 4.18 -8.74
N ILE A 41 -9.30 4.81 -7.96
CA ILE A 41 -8.61 6.05 -8.38
C ILE A 41 -7.82 5.81 -9.66
N TRP A 42 -6.95 4.80 -9.67
CA TRP A 42 -6.16 4.44 -10.85
C TRP A 42 -7.05 4.12 -12.07
N LYS A 43 -8.13 3.35 -11.87
CA LYS A 43 -9.08 2.98 -12.93
C LYS A 43 -9.74 4.21 -13.56
N GLN A 44 -10.13 5.19 -12.74
CA GLN A 44 -10.70 6.45 -13.22
C GLN A 44 -9.67 7.29 -13.99
N GLU A 45 -8.46 7.47 -13.44
CA GLU A 45 -7.39 8.25 -14.06
C GLU A 45 -6.95 7.70 -15.43
N HIS A 46 -7.01 6.39 -15.63
CA HIS A 46 -6.56 5.73 -16.86
C HIS A 46 -7.70 5.40 -17.83
N HIS A 47 -8.94 5.80 -17.53
CA HIS A 47 -10.14 5.50 -18.33
C HIS A 47 -10.27 4.01 -18.71
N CYS A 48 -9.79 3.12 -17.82
CA CYS A 48 -9.76 1.68 -18.06
C CYS A 48 -11.16 1.09 -17.81
N ASN A 49 -12.00 1.08 -18.84
CA ASN A 49 -13.36 0.56 -18.75
C ASN A 49 -13.39 -0.98 -18.66
N ASP A 50 -12.45 -1.64 -19.34
CA ASP A 50 -12.33 -3.10 -19.33
C ASP A 50 -11.18 -3.58 -18.41
N VAL A 51 -11.56 -4.02 -17.22
CA VAL A 51 -10.67 -4.64 -16.23
C VAL A 51 -10.86 -6.17 -16.17
N SER A 52 -11.55 -6.77 -17.14
CA SER A 52 -11.85 -8.21 -17.16
C SER A 52 -10.60 -9.08 -17.24
N ASN A 53 -9.57 -8.61 -17.95
CA ASN A 53 -8.27 -9.27 -18.07
C ASN A 53 -7.39 -9.13 -16.83
N ILE A 54 -7.76 -8.25 -15.88
CA ILE A 54 -7.00 -8.05 -14.65
C ILE A 54 -7.51 -9.06 -13.61
N ASN A 55 -6.62 -9.93 -13.12
CA ASN A 55 -6.92 -10.79 -11.98
C ASN A 55 -6.99 -9.98 -10.67
N LEU A 56 -8.06 -9.22 -10.52
CA LEU A 56 -8.24 -8.28 -9.43
C LEU A 56 -8.54 -9.02 -8.12
N SER A 57 -7.62 -8.91 -7.16
CA SER A 57 -7.80 -9.44 -5.81
C SER A 57 -7.17 -8.49 -4.78
N PHE A 58 -8.00 -7.97 -3.87
CA PHE A 58 -7.53 -7.11 -2.78
C PHE A 58 -6.96 -7.89 -1.59
N LYS A 59 -7.02 -9.23 -1.62
CA LYS A 59 -6.52 -10.09 -0.55
C LYS A 59 -5.00 -9.92 -0.38
N GLN A 60 -4.46 -10.47 0.70
CA GLN A 60 -3.01 -10.59 0.83
C GLN A 60 -2.45 -11.40 -0.33
N ASP A 61 -1.36 -10.90 -0.89
CA ASP A 61 -0.66 -11.55 -1.97
C ASP A 61 0.15 -12.73 -1.42
N HIS A 62 -0.16 -13.91 -1.92
CA HIS A 62 0.53 -15.16 -1.63
C HIS A 62 1.16 -15.78 -2.87
N ASN A 63 1.19 -15.05 -4.00
CA ASN A 63 1.78 -15.55 -5.24
C ASN A 63 3.27 -15.88 -5.04
N ILE A 64 3.71 -16.99 -5.64
CA ILE A 64 5.09 -17.47 -5.61
C ILE A 64 6.00 -16.51 -6.39
N GLN A 65 5.52 -15.94 -7.50
CA GLN A 65 6.28 -15.04 -8.37
C GLN A 65 6.74 -13.76 -7.63
N THR A 66 5.94 -13.27 -6.69
CA THR A 66 6.25 -12.06 -5.91
C THR A 66 6.92 -12.37 -4.57
N LYS A 67 7.06 -13.66 -4.18
CA LYS A 67 7.55 -14.08 -2.86
C LYS A 67 8.91 -13.46 -2.50
N GLN A 68 9.88 -13.53 -3.41
CA GLN A 68 11.23 -12.99 -3.16
C GLN A 68 11.20 -11.45 -3.03
N PHE A 69 10.37 -10.79 -3.83
CA PHE A 69 10.24 -9.34 -3.76
C PHE A 69 9.54 -8.91 -2.46
N ARG A 70 8.47 -9.60 -2.03
CA ARG A 70 7.84 -9.38 -0.72
C ARG A 70 8.84 -9.53 0.43
N ALA A 71 9.71 -10.54 0.39
CA ALA A 71 10.77 -10.69 1.40
C ALA A 71 11.77 -9.52 1.40
N SER A 72 12.08 -8.99 0.21
CA SER A 72 12.96 -7.81 0.07
C SER A 72 12.31 -6.55 0.63
N LEU A 73 11.01 -6.36 0.40
CA LEU A 73 10.21 -5.27 0.97
C LEU A 73 10.12 -5.36 2.50
N TRP A 74 9.95 -6.57 3.04
CA TRP A 74 10.00 -6.81 4.48
C TRP A 74 11.35 -6.39 5.06
N ASN A 75 12.46 -6.81 4.42
CA ASN A 75 13.80 -6.43 4.88
C ASN A 75 14.04 -4.91 4.81
N LEU A 76 13.53 -4.25 3.77
CA LEU A 76 13.59 -2.79 3.65
C LEU A 76 12.85 -2.11 4.82
N ALA A 77 11.64 -2.56 5.13
CA ALA A 77 10.85 -2.01 6.23
C ALA A 77 11.47 -2.25 7.62
N TYR A 78 11.96 -3.47 7.88
CA TYR A 78 12.39 -3.85 9.23
C TYR A 78 13.83 -3.47 9.57
N ASN A 79 14.71 -3.43 8.57
CA ASN A 79 16.15 -3.36 8.79
C ASN A 79 16.80 -2.12 8.18
N ARG A 80 16.05 -1.30 7.45
CA ARG A 80 16.63 -0.19 6.68
C ARG A 80 15.91 1.14 6.86
N LEU A 81 14.57 1.14 6.89
CA LEU A 81 13.82 2.36 7.17
C LEU A 81 14.02 2.84 8.61
N LYS A 82 14.10 4.15 8.79
CA LYS A 82 14.00 4.82 10.08
C LYS A 82 12.54 5.16 10.41
N MET A 83 12.33 5.57 11.65
CA MET A 83 11.04 6.11 12.09
C MET A 83 10.59 7.24 11.16
N ARG A 84 9.30 7.24 10.79
CA ARG A 84 8.66 8.18 9.83
C ARG A 84 9.10 8.12 8.36
N GLU A 85 10.17 7.41 7.98
CA GLU A 85 10.57 7.34 6.56
C GLU A 85 9.53 6.63 5.69
N TRP A 86 8.82 5.64 6.23
CA TRP A 86 7.72 5.01 5.52
C TRP A 86 6.55 5.97 5.25
N VAL A 87 6.31 6.96 6.12
CA VAL A 87 5.26 7.99 5.90
C VAL A 87 5.64 8.88 4.72
N LYS A 88 6.92 9.25 4.60
CA LYS A 88 7.42 10.01 3.44
C LYS A 88 7.20 9.25 2.13
N LEU A 89 7.47 7.95 2.12
CA LEU A 89 7.20 7.08 0.96
C LEU A 89 5.69 6.99 0.68
N ALA A 90 4.87 6.79 1.71
CA ALA A 90 3.42 6.73 1.56
C ALA A 90 2.87 8.02 0.94
N GLN A 91 3.32 9.18 1.42
CA GLN A 91 2.93 10.48 0.88
C GLN A 91 3.40 10.67 -0.57
N PHE A 92 4.64 10.28 -0.89
CA PHE A 92 5.16 10.30 -2.27
C PHE A 92 4.30 9.44 -3.20
N TRP A 93 3.89 8.25 -2.75
CA TRP A 93 2.96 7.37 -3.45
C TRP A 93 1.48 7.75 -3.28
N LYS A 94 1.19 8.97 -2.83
CA LYS A 94 -0.16 9.53 -2.72
C LYS A 94 -1.11 8.69 -1.87
N PHE A 95 -0.62 8.05 -0.81
CA PHE A 95 -1.51 7.55 0.25
C PHE A 95 -2.14 8.75 0.95
N THR A 96 -3.45 8.70 1.22
CA THR A 96 -4.12 9.79 1.94
C THR A 96 -3.74 9.78 3.42
N ASN A 97 -3.97 10.90 4.10
CA ASN A 97 -3.72 10.99 5.55
C ASN A 97 -4.57 9.96 6.33
N GLU A 98 -5.79 9.69 5.89
CA GLU A 98 -6.69 8.71 6.47
C GLU A 98 -6.16 7.29 6.28
N GLN A 99 -5.60 6.97 5.11
CA GLN A 99 -4.97 5.67 4.83
C GLN A 99 -3.71 5.47 5.68
N ILE A 100 -2.85 6.49 5.78
CA ILE A 100 -1.66 6.47 6.62
C ILE A 100 -2.05 6.27 8.09
N LYS A 101 -3.02 7.03 8.59
CA LYS A 101 -3.53 6.89 9.96
C LYS A 101 -4.13 5.51 10.21
N ALA A 102 -4.89 4.97 9.25
CA ALA A 102 -5.47 3.62 9.37
C ALA A 102 -4.39 2.52 9.39
N ILE A 103 -3.25 2.74 8.74
CA ILE A 103 -2.09 1.86 8.85
C ILE A 103 -1.45 1.97 10.23
N GLU A 104 -1.30 3.19 10.76
CA GLU A 104 -0.70 3.47 12.08
C GLU A 104 -1.53 2.95 13.26
N GLU A 105 -2.86 2.93 13.15
CA GLU A 105 -3.76 2.59 14.26
C GLU A 105 -3.58 1.16 14.79
N GLN A 106 -3.05 0.23 13.97
CA GLN A 106 -3.02 -1.19 14.31
C GLN A 106 -1.88 -1.59 15.25
N TRP A 107 -0.74 -0.90 15.18
CA TRP A 107 0.39 -1.19 16.04
C TRP A 107 0.92 0.07 16.70
N THR A 108 0.91 0.06 18.02
CA THR A 108 1.48 1.13 18.84
C THR A 108 2.85 0.73 19.38
N GLY A 109 3.72 1.72 19.60
CA GLY A 109 5.05 1.52 20.20
C GLY A 109 6.20 1.91 19.27
N GLU A 110 7.40 2.01 19.84
CA GLU A 110 8.56 2.63 19.15
C GLU A 110 9.03 1.87 17.90
N LYS A 111 8.69 0.58 17.76
CA LYS A 111 9.08 -0.26 16.63
C LYS A 111 7.94 -0.53 15.64
N SER A 112 6.73 -0.01 15.87
CA SER A 112 5.58 -0.30 15.01
C SER A 112 5.72 0.23 13.59
N TYR A 113 6.56 1.26 13.38
CA TYR A 113 6.86 1.80 12.05
C TYR A 113 7.38 0.75 11.06
N LYS A 114 7.98 -0.35 11.55
CA LYS A 114 8.44 -1.48 10.71
C LYS A 114 7.26 -2.24 10.10
N GLU A 115 6.26 -2.55 10.91
CA GLU A 115 5.00 -3.16 10.45
C GLU A 115 4.25 -2.22 9.50
N HIS A 116 4.18 -0.94 9.86
CA HIS A 116 3.51 0.08 9.04
C HIS A 116 4.17 0.21 7.66
N GLY A 117 5.50 0.28 7.63
CA GLY A 117 6.25 0.33 6.38
C GLY A 117 6.07 -0.94 5.54
N HIS A 118 6.11 -2.12 6.16
CA HIS A 118 5.90 -3.37 5.43
C HIS A 118 4.49 -3.44 4.81
N ARG A 119 3.46 -3.08 5.56
CA ARG A 119 2.08 -3.02 5.04
C ARG A 119 1.92 -2.02 3.91
N MET A 120 2.46 -0.81 4.08
CA MET A 120 2.46 0.19 3.01
C MET A 120 3.13 -0.35 1.73
N PHE A 121 4.26 -1.05 1.84
CA PHE A 121 4.91 -1.66 0.67
C PHE A 121 4.04 -2.73 0.00
N LEU A 122 3.34 -3.57 0.77
CA LEU A 122 2.45 -4.59 0.19
C LEU A 122 1.21 -3.99 -0.49
N ILE A 123 0.67 -2.89 0.06
CA ILE A 123 -0.43 -2.14 -0.57
C ILE A 123 0.06 -1.47 -1.86
N TRP A 124 1.24 -0.83 -1.83
CA TRP A 124 1.86 -0.21 -3.00
C TRP A 124 2.14 -1.24 -4.10
N LEU A 125 2.75 -2.38 -3.74
CA LEU A 125 3.07 -3.47 -4.68
C LEU A 125 1.81 -3.96 -5.41
N HIS A 126 0.68 -4.09 -4.71
CA HIS A 126 -0.59 -4.45 -5.36
C HIS A 126 -0.96 -3.45 -6.47
N GLY A 127 -0.84 -2.14 -6.23
CA GLY A 127 -1.12 -1.13 -7.24
C GLY A 127 -0.19 -1.22 -8.46
N VAL A 128 1.10 -1.40 -8.23
CA VAL A 128 2.12 -1.54 -9.29
C VAL A 128 1.84 -2.77 -10.17
N LEU A 129 1.50 -3.91 -9.55
CA LEU A 129 1.18 -5.13 -10.28
C LEU A 129 -0.12 -4.99 -11.10
N ILE A 130 -1.14 -4.32 -10.56
CA ILE A 130 -2.37 -4.04 -11.31
C ILE A 130 -2.11 -3.14 -12.52
N ALA A 131 -1.21 -2.17 -12.37
CA ALA A 131 -0.78 -1.30 -13.47
C ALA A 131 0.14 -2.00 -14.49
N GLY A 132 0.48 -3.28 -14.29
CA GLY A 132 1.38 -4.04 -15.18
C GLY A 132 2.82 -3.52 -15.17
N GLN A 133 3.21 -2.77 -14.14
CA GLN A 133 4.53 -2.14 -14.04
C GLN A 133 5.56 -3.08 -13.41
N ASN A 134 6.85 -2.86 -13.71
CA ASN A 134 7.94 -3.59 -13.07
C ASN A 134 8.21 -3.02 -11.67
N PRO A 135 7.96 -3.78 -10.58
CA PRO A 135 8.05 -3.26 -9.22
C PRO A 135 9.49 -3.02 -8.75
N ILE A 136 10.47 -3.74 -9.28
CA ILE A 136 11.89 -3.52 -8.91
C ILE A 136 12.34 -2.17 -9.49
N LYS A 137 12.07 -1.95 -10.77
CA LYS A 137 12.42 -0.70 -11.47
C LYS A 137 11.75 0.50 -10.80
N HIS A 138 10.43 0.42 -10.59
CA HIS A 138 9.68 1.50 -9.93
C HIS A 138 10.20 1.79 -8.52
N LEU A 139 10.45 0.75 -7.70
CA LEU A 139 10.99 0.96 -6.35
C LEU A 139 12.34 1.68 -6.38
N TYR A 140 13.23 1.29 -7.30
CA TYR A 140 14.53 1.94 -7.45
C TYR A 140 14.39 3.43 -7.78
N GLU A 141 13.66 3.75 -8.84
CA GLU A 141 13.48 5.12 -9.34
C GLU A 141 12.80 6.02 -8.30
N ASP A 142 11.78 5.51 -7.61
CA ASP A 142 11.05 6.24 -6.58
C ASP A 142 11.92 6.47 -5.33
N LEU A 143 12.70 5.47 -4.89
CA LEU A 143 13.64 5.65 -3.78
C LEU A 143 14.71 6.70 -4.09
N ILE A 144 15.22 6.75 -5.33
CA ILE A 144 16.14 7.82 -5.75
C ILE A 144 15.45 9.18 -5.67
N SER A 145 14.23 9.29 -6.21
CA SER A 145 13.44 10.53 -6.27
C SER A 145 13.11 11.09 -4.89
N VAL A 146 12.84 10.22 -3.91
CA VAL A 146 12.56 10.60 -2.51
C VAL A 146 13.85 10.94 -1.73
N GLY A 147 15.03 10.73 -2.31
CA GLY A 147 16.32 11.00 -1.66
C GLY A 147 16.84 9.85 -0.78
N PHE A 148 16.40 8.62 -1.06
CA PHE A 148 16.85 7.40 -0.38
C PHE A 148 17.87 6.60 -1.21
N GLN A 149 18.89 7.27 -1.76
CA GLN A 149 19.84 6.66 -2.70
C GLN A 149 20.54 5.42 -2.11
N LYS A 150 20.95 5.48 -0.83
CA LYS A 150 21.59 4.34 -0.15
C LYS A 150 20.68 3.11 -0.06
N LEU A 151 19.36 3.32 0.00
CA LEU A 151 18.38 2.23 0.02
C LEU A 151 18.14 1.69 -1.40
N ALA A 152 18.10 2.59 -2.39
CA ALA A 152 17.87 2.26 -3.79
C ALA A 152 18.95 1.34 -4.36
N GLU A 153 20.23 1.51 -4.00
CA GLU A 153 21.34 0.69 -4.54
C GLU A 153 21.15 -0.83 -4.43
N LYS A 154 20.31 -1.32 -3.50
CA LYS A 154 19.98 -2.75 -3.39
C LYS A 154 19.04 -3.29 -4.46
N PHE A 155 18.40 -2.39 -5.20
CA PHE A 155 17.45 -2.67 -6.27
C PHE A 155 17.95 -2.17 -7.63
N ARG A 156 19.22 -1.72 -7.69
CA ARG A 156 19.88 -1.36 -8.93
C ARG A 156 20.07 -2.63 -9.77
N ALA A 157 19.31 -2.71 -10.87
CA ALA A 157 19.46 -3.73 -11.88
C ALA A 157 20.58 -3.36 -12.87
#